data_AF-A0A831JMC3-F1
#
_entry.id   AF-A0A831JMC3-F1
#
_cell.length_a   1.000
_cell.length_b   1.000
_cell.length_c   1.000
_cell.angle_alpha   90.00
_cell.angle_beta   90.00
_cell.angle_gamma   90.00
#
_symmetry.space_group_name_H-M   'P 1'
#
loop_
_entity.id
_entity.type
_entity.pdbx_description
1 polymer ?
#
loop_
_entity_poly.entity_id
_entity_poly.type
_entity_poly.pdbx_seq_one_letter_code
_entity_poly.pdbx_strand_id
1 'polypeptide(L)'
;MPSVSIVLGERYVKSSILCVRDTISDIINRISKTNELSELVKVFVSSIQQSLSIRPTSALLVNIFRDSLMYALNLVKQKREFNVIREEIINRLKSLVDIAEESLDRAARIASRRIVNNDKIMTISYSIGVLKALRYALQDGKKFEVFVLESRPGCEGIEFAKELSQMGIPTTIIVDSAARFYMKNITRVLIGAEAVAANGAVVNKVGTSILALAANEARVRVFVIASTQKFSFETIHGELIEIPTLDPKTILPIELQNLHVKAFVPLFDVTPPEYIDAIATE
;
A
#
# COMPACT_ATOMS: atom_id res chain seq x y z
N MET A 1 1.88 -3.96 -28.86
CA MET A 1 1.47 -3.65 -27.47
C MET A 1 2.04 -4.73 -26.57
N PRO A 2 3.16 -4.51 -25.87
CA PRO A 2 3.60 -5.43 -24.85
C PRO A 2 2.88 -5.05 -23.56
N SER A 3 1.94 -5.90 -23.16
CA SER A 3 1.49 -6.01 -21.77
C SER A 3 2.74 -6.14 -20.91
N VAL A 4 3.04 -5.12 -20.12
CA VAL A 4 3.95 -5.32 -18.99
C VAL A 4 3.21 -6.28 -18.09
N SER A 5 3.64 -7.53 -18.22
CA SER A 5 3.35 -8.61 -17.32
C SER A 5 3.51 -8.03 -15.92
N ILE A 6 2.39 -7.80 -15.24
CA ILE A 6 2.29 -8.19 -13.84
C ILE A 6 3.05 -9.51 -13.79
N VAL A 7 4.07 -9.60 -12.95
CA VAL A 7 4.75 -10.85 -12.67
C VAL A 7 3.67 -11.83 -12.19
N LEU A 8 3.01 -12.49 -13.13
CA LEU A 8 1.97 -13.50 -12.98
C LEU A 8 2.70 -14.82 -12.66
N GLY A 9 3.46 -14.74 -11.57
CA GLY A 9 4.09 -15.84 -10.86
C GLY A 9 3.92 -15.67 -9.34
N GLU A 10 3.65 -14.45 -8.85
CA GLU A 10 3.36 -14.18 -7.45
C GLU A 10 1.85 -13.92 -7.28
N ARG A 11 1.14 -14.78 -6.54
CA ARG A 11 -0.31 -14.67 -6.24
C ARG A 11 -0.68 -13.46 -5.37
N TYR A 12 0.23 -12.50 -5.17
CA TYR A 12 0.28 -11.63 -4.00
C TYR A 12 0.42 -10.15 -4.37
N VAL A 13 -0.40 -9.28 -3.79
CA VAL A 13 -0.24 -7.81 -3.93
C VAL A 13 0.90 -7.34 -3.03
N LYS A 14 2.02 -6.93 -3.66
CA LYS A 14 3.14 -6.32 -2.93
C LYS A 14 2.71 -5.07 -2.16
N SER A 15 3.21 -4.94 -0.93
CA SER A 15 3.12 -3.73 -0.11
C SER A 15 3.50 -2.49 -0.92
N SER A 16 2.72 -1.41 -0.79
CA SER A 16 2.91 -0.11 -1.46
C SER A 16 4.37 0.32 -1.59
N ILE A 17 5.13 0.34 -0.48
CA ILE A 17 6.51 0.83 -0.47
C ILE A 17 7.48 -0.05 -1.28
N LEU A 18 7.31 -1.38 -1.29
CA LEU A 18 8.11 -2.28 -2.13
C LEU A 18 7.82 -2.05 -3.61
N CYS A 19 6.54 -1.91 -3.93
CA CYS A 19 6.13 -1.62 -5.31
C CYS A 19 6.71 -0.31 -5.81
N VAL A 20 6.70 0.73 -4.96
CA VAL A 20 7.32 2.03 -5.27
C VAL A 20 8.81 1.85 -5.54
N ARG A 21 9.54 1.21 -4.63
CA ARG A 21 10.98 0.98 -4.80
C ARG A 21 11.31 0.23 -6.09
N ASP A 22 10.59 -0.86 -6.37
CA ASP A 22 10.78 -1.67 -7.59
C ASP A 22 10.46 -0.82 -8.84
N THR A 23 9.33 -0.08 -8.83
CA THR A 23 8.89 0.79 -9.94
C THR A 23 9.88 1.92 -10.21
N ILE A 24 10.34 2.62 -9.17
CA ILE A 24 11.29 3.72 -9.30
C ILE A 24 12.64 3.20 -9.78
N SER A 25 13.09 2.03 -9.32
CA SER A 25 14.31 1.39 -9.79
C SER A 25 14.26 1.08 -11.29
N ASP A 26 13.12 0.56 -11.77
CA ASP A 26 12.88 0.30 -13.19
C ASP A 26 12.90 1.59 -14.01
N ILE A 27 12.27 2.66 -13.53
CA ILE A 27 12.29 3.97 -14.18
C ILE A 27 13.71 4.51 -14.26
N ILE A 28 14.47 4.48 -13.16
CA ILE A 28 15.87 4.91 -13.09
C ILE A 28 16.71 4.17 -14.13
N ASN A 29 16.54 2.84 -14.24
CA ASN A 29 17.27 2.02 -15.22
C ASN A 29 16.90 2.35 -16.68
N ARG A 30 15.66 2.79 -16.94
CA ARG A 30 15.24 3.22 -18.29
C ARG A 30 15.80 4.61 -18.62
N ILE A 31 15.69 5.58 -17.70
CA ILE A 31 16.14 6.96 -17.95
C ILE A 31 17.67 7.07 -18.03
N SER A 32 18.42 6.22 -17.31
CA SER A 32 19.89 6.23 -17.35
C SER A 32 20.46 5.87 -18.72
N LYS A 33 19.68 5.18 -19.57
CA LYS A 33 20.07 4.75 -20.92
C LYS A 33 19.76 5.78 -22.02
N THR A 34 19.09 6.87 -21.66
CA THR A 34 18.72 7.92 -22.62
C THR A 34 19.91 8.80 -22.95
N ASN A 35 19.96 9.31 -24.20
CA ASN A 35 21.11 10.06 -24.72
C ASN A 35 20.79 11.52 -25.07
N GLU A 36 19.50 11.89 -25.08
CA GLU A 36 19.04 13.23 -25.38
C GLU A 36 17.80 13.60 -24.57
N LEU A 37 17.51 14.91 -24.46
CA LEU A 37 16.42 15.42 -23.63
C LEU A 37 15.03 14.97 -24.09
N SER A 38 14.80 14.92 -25.41
CA SER A 38 13.55 14.43 -26.02
C SER A 38 13.25 12.98 -25.62
N GLU A 39 14.27 12.13 -25.70
CA GLU A 39 14.18 10.72 -25.30
C GLU A 39 13.93 10.58 -23.80
N LEU A 40 14.66 11.32 -22.97
CA LEU A 40 14.49 11.34 -21.52
C LEU A 40 13.05 11.68 -21.12
N VAL A 41 12.51 12.78 -21.66
CA VAL A 41 11.13 13.21 -21.37
C VAL A 41 10.14 12.13 -21.79
N LYS A 42 10.30 11.56 -22.98
CA LYS A 42 9.41 10.52 -23.51
C LYS A 42 9.43 9.26 -22.62
N VAL A 43 10.62 8.77 -22.28
CA VAL A 43 10.79 7.57 -21.45
C VAL A 43 10.27 7.80 -20.04
N PHE A 44 10.55 8.96 -19.46
CA PHE A 44 10.12 9.29 -18.10
C PHE A 44 8.59 9.40 -18.00
N VAL A 45 7.96 10.20 -18.88
CA VAL A 45 6.50 10.40 -18.89
C VAL A 45 5.76 9.09 -19.20
N SER A 46 6.20 8.34 -20.23
CA SER A 46 5.55 7.07 -20.58
C SER A 46 5.69 6.02 -19.48
N SER A 47 6.80 5.98 -18.76
CA SER A 47 6.97 5.05 -17.64
C SER A 47 6.07 5.43 -16.46
N ILE A 48 5.93 6.73 -16.15
CA ILE A 48 4.98 7.22 -15.14
C ILE A 48 3.54 6.82 -15.49
N GLN A 49 3.11 7.09 -16.73
CA GLN A 49 1.76 6.74 -17.19
C GLN A 49 1.49 5.24 -17.10
N GLN A 50 2.45 4.43 -17.52
CA GLN A 50 2.37 2.97 -17.41
C GLN A 50 2.22 2.53 -15.95
N SER A 51 3.06 3.04 -15.04
CA SER A 51 3.01 2.68 -13.62
C SER A 51 1.67 3.08 -12.96
N LEU A 52 1.16 4.27 -13.25
CA LEU A 52 -0.11 4.74 -12.73
C LEU A 52 -1.29 3.93 -13.28
N SER A 53 -1.25 3.49 -14.54
CA SER A 53 -2.30 2.64 -15.11
C SER A 53 -2.39 1.26 -14.45
N ILE A 54 -1.28 0.74 -13.92
CA ILE A 54 -1.23 -0.58 -13.26
C ILE A 54 -1.69 -0.46 -11.81
N ARG A 55 -1.37 0.66 -11.14
CA ARG A 55 -1.64 0.85 -9.72
C ARG A 55 -2.27 2.22 -9.44
N PRO A 56 -3.48 2.49 -9.98
CA PRO A 56 -4.11 3.81 -9.89
C PRO A 56 -4.48 4.22 -8.46
N THR A 57 -4.63 3.25 -7.55
CA THR A 57 -4.88 3.49 -6.12
C THR A 57 -3.70 4.07 -5.35
N SER A 58 -2.47 3.99 -5.89
CA SER A 58 -1.26 4.26 -5.11
C SER A 58 -0.97 5.74 -4.97
N ALA A 59 -1.53 6.37 -3.93
CA ALA A 59 -1.28 7.79 -3.65
C ALA A 59 0.22 8.10 -3.45
N LEU A 60 0.98 7.15 -2.91
CA LEU A 60 2.43 7.28 -2.78
C LEU A 60 3.13 7.42 -4.13
N LEU A 61 2.80 6.57 -5.11
CA LEU A 61 3.35 6.68 -6.47
C LEU A 61 2.93 8.00 -7.12
N VAL A 62 1.64 8.35 -7.03
CA VAL A 62 1.12 9.61 -7.60
C VAL A 62 1.88 10.81 -7.06
N ASN A 63 2.08 10.86 -5.73
CA ASN A 63 2.76 11.98 -5.09
C ASN A 63 4.26 12.03 -5.43
N ILE A 64 4.96 10.89 -5.49
CA ILE A 64 6.37 10.82 -5.93
C ILE A 64 6.51 11.26 -7.38
N PHE A 65 5.61 10.83 -8.27
CA PHE A 65 5.64 11.22 -9.67
C PHE A 65 5.31 12.70 -9.86
N ARG A 66 4.35 13.25 -9.11
CA ARG A 66 4.08 14.69 -9.12
C ARG A 66 5.33 15.49 -8.74
N ASP A 67 5.97 15.12 -7.64
CA ASP A 67 7.17 15.82 -7.16
C ASP A 67 8.32 15.73 -8.18
N SER A 68 8.62 14.52 -8.67
CA SER A 68 9.71 14.32 -9.62
C SER A 68 9.46 14.98 -10.98
N LEU A 69 8.21 15.05 -11.46
CA LEU A 69 7.85 15.82 -12.66
C LEU A 69 8.03 17.33 -12.43
N MET A 70 7.58 17.87 -11.30
CA MET A 70 7.76 19.28 -10.97
C MET A 70 9.25 19.65 -10.85
N TYR A 71 10.04 18.76 -10.27
CA TYR A 71 11.49 18.90 -10.20
C TYR A 71 12.12 18.91 -11.60
N ALA A 72 11.79 17.94 -12.44
CA ALA A 72 12.26 17.86 -13.82
C ALA A 72 11.90 19.11 -14.64
N LEU A 73 10.65 19.60 -14.52
CA LEU A 73 10.20 20.82 -15.20
C LEU A 73 11.01 22.05 -14.79
N ASN A 74 11.36 22.17 -13.51
CA ASN A 74 12.17 23.28 -13.01
C ASN A 74 13.61 23.22 -13.57
N LEU A 75 14.22 22.04 -13.66
CA LEU A 75 15.54 21.86 -14.27
C LEU A 75 15.55 22.26 -15.76
N VAL A 76 14.51 21.86 -16.50
CA VAL A 76 14.35 22.23 -17.92
C VAL A 76 14.15 23.74 -18.08
N LYS A 77 13.32 24.38 -17.23
CA LYS A 77 13.13 25.84 -17.23
C LYS A 77 14.42 26.61 -16.97
N GLN A 78 15.31 26.06 -16.14
CA GLN A 78 16.64 26.63 -15.85
C GLN A 78 17.65 26.41 -16.98
N LYS A 79 17.27 25.78 -18.10
CA LYS A 79 18.14 25.48 -19.25
C LYS A 79 19.43 24.76 -18.85
N ARG A 80 19.34 23.85 -17.88
CA ARG A 80 20.46 22.98 -17.47
C ARG A 80 20.88 22.07 -18.63
N GLU A 81 22.13 21.64 -18.62
CA GLU A 81 22.61 20.64 -19.58
C GLU A 81 21.92 19.30 -19.40
N PHE A 82 21.73 18.56 -20.49
CA PHE A 82 21.04 17.26 -20.51
C PHE A 82 21.56 16.28 -19.45
N ASN A 83 22.89 16.10 -19.37
CA ASN A 83 23.51 15.17 -18.43
C ASN A 83 23.18 15.55 -16.98
N VAL A 84 23.20 16.85 -16.66
CA VAL A 84 22.84 17.36 -15.34
C VAL A 84 21.36 17.09 -15.06
N ILE A 85 20.47 17.35 -16.01
CA ILE A 85 19.04 17.07 -15.85
C ILE A 85 18.79 15.59 -15.54
N ARG A 86 19.43 14.69 -16.30
CA ARG A 86 19.26 13.24 -16.13
C ARG A 86 19.72 12.78 -14.73
N GLU A 87 20.92 13.17 -14.32
CA GLU A 87 21.46 12.80 -13.00
C GLU A 87 20.64 13.37 -11.85
N GLU A 88 20.20 14.63 -11.96
CA GLU A 88 19.36 15.27 -10.95
C GLU A 88 17.99 14.59 -10.80
N ILE A 89 17.36 14.18 -11.91
CA ILE A 89 16.10 13.41 -11.85
C ILE A 89 16.34 12.05 -11.17
N ILE A 90 17.40 11.33 -11.53
CA ILE A 90 17.75 10.04 -10.92
C ILE A 90 17.97 10.20 -9.41
N ASN A 91 18.74 11.20 -9.01
CA ASN A 91 19.03 11.47 -7.59
C ASN A 91 17.78 11.87 -6.82
N ARG A 92 16.90 12.70 -7.43
CA ARG A 92 15.62 13.06 -6.84
C ARG A 92 14.74 11.84 -6.63
N LEU A 93 14.61 10.96 -7.63
CA LEU A 93 13.83 9.74 -7.53
C LEU A 93 14.33 8.81 -6.41
N LYS A 94 15.64 8.61 -6.29
CA LYS A 94 16.24 7.83 -5.18
C LYS A 94 15.90 8.46 -3.82
N SER A 95 16.15 9.76 -3.68
CA SER A 95 15.87 10.50 -2.45
C SER A 95 14.39 10.42 -2.05
N LEU A 96 13.46 10.47 -3.00
CA LEU A 96 12.02 10.35 -2.71
C LEU A 96 11.64 8.96 -2.17
N VAL A 97 12.30 7.90 -2.63
CA VAL A 97 12.10 6.54 -2.11
C VAL A 97 12.64 6.45 -0.68
N ASP A 98 13.85 6.96 -0.43
CA ASP A 98 14.47 6.96 0.90
C ASP A 98 13.59 7.73 1.90
N ILE A 99 13.13 8.93 1.52
CA ILE A 99 12.20 9.74 2.33
C ILE A 99 10.92 8.97 2.64
N ALA A 100 10.37 8.22 1.68
CA ALA A 100 9.16 7.44 1.88
C ALA A 100 9.36 6.26 2.84
N GLU A 101 10.50 5.58 2.76
CA GLU A 101 10.86 4.48 3.66
C GLU A 101 11.08 4.97 5.10
N GLU A 102 11.80 6.08 5.27
CA GLU A 102 12.03 6.72 6.57
C GLU A 102 10.74 7.26 7.19
N SER A 103 9.87 7.88 6.38
CA SER A 103 8.58 8.41 6.86
C SER A 103 7.69 7.28 7.34
N LEU A 104 7.62 6.17 6.60
CA LEU A 104 6.89 4.98 7.03
C LEU A 104 7.48 4.37 8.31
N ASP A 105 8.80 4.41 8.47
CA ASP A 105 9.51 3.95 9.67
C ASP A 105 9.12 4.77 10.91
N ARG A 106 9.16 6.10 10.80
CA ARG A 106 8.73 7.02 11.86
C ARG A 106 7.27 6.83 12.23
N ALA A 107 6.38 6.74 11.24
CA ALA A 107 4.96 6.46 11.43
C ALA A 107 4.74 5.13 12.17
N ALA A 108 5.45 4.07 11.78
CA ALA A 108 5.38 2.78 12.44
C ALA A 108 5.91 2.82 13.89
N ARG A 109 6.98 3.56 14.16
CA ARG A 109 7.50 3.77 15.52
C ARG A 109 6.53 4.56 16.41
N ILE A 110 5.79 5.51 15.85
CA ILE A 110 4.71 6.22 16.57
C ILE A 110 3.56 5.27 16.87
N ALA A 111 3.14 4.48 15.87
CA ALA A 111 2.07 3.49 16.02
C ALA A 111 2.40 2.42 17.06
N SER A 112 3.66 1.97 17.13
CA SER A 112 4.09 0.93 18.09
C SER A 112 3.84 1.32 19.55
N ARG A 113 3.82 2.62 19.86
CA ARG A 113 3.53 3.14 21.22
C ARG A 113 2.08 2.91 21.64
N ARG A 114 1.17 2.62 20.71
CA ARG A 114 -0.24 2.28 21.00
C ARG A 114 -0.43 0.81 21.35
N ILE A 115 0.57 -0.03 21.09
CA ILE A 115 0.57 -1.45 21.45
C ILE A 115 1.01 -1.58 22.91
N VAL A 116 0.22 -2.30 23.70
CA VAL A 116 0.49 -2.56 25.11
C VAL A 116 0.51 -4.07 25.40
N ASN A 117 0.88 -4.43 26.64
CA ASN A 117 0.93 -5.83 27.04
C ASN A 117 -0.46 -6.47 27.03
N ASN A 118 -0.51 -7.73 26.62
CA ASN A 118 -1.68 -8.58 26.46
C ASN A 118 -2.63 -8.11 25.34
N ASP A 119 -2.14 -7.31 24.40
CA ASP A 119 -2.91 -6.96 23.22
C ASP A 119 -3.16 -8.18 22.34
N LYS A 120 -4.41 -8.28 21.90
CA LYS A 120 -4.88 -9.16 20.83
C LYS A 120 -5.15 -8.27 19.63
N ILE A 121 -4.24 -8.27 18.68
CA ILE A 121 -4.24 -7.35 17.54
C ILE A 121 -4.81 -8.06 16.33
N MET A 122 -5.80 -7.48 15.66
CA MET A 122 -6.27 -7.97 14.36
C MET A 122 -5.76 -7.08 13.23
N THR A 123 -5.37 -7.70 12.11
CA THR A 123 -4.88 -7.02 10.90
C THR A 123 -5.38 -7.73 9.66
N ILE A 124 -5.36 -7.04 8.53
CA ILE A 124 -5.70 -7.57 7.21
C ILE A 124 -4.53 -7.36 6.26
N SER A 125 -4.32 -8.35 5.38
CA SER A 125 -3.30 -8.36 4.35
C SER A 125 -1.89 -8.26 4.91
N TYR A 126 -0.96 -7.87 4.05
CA TYR A 126 0.42 -7.64 4.41
C TYR A 126 0.74 -6.15 4.29
N SER A 127 1.24 -5.58 5.38
CA SER A 127 1.65 -4.17 5.43
C SER A 127 2.99 -4.03 6.11
N ILE A 128 3.95 -3.40 5.42
CA ILE A 128 5.28 -3.10 5.99
C ILE A 128 5.17 -2.12 7.17
N GLY A 129 4.23 -1.16 7.11
CA GLY A 129 4.00 -0.25 8.23
C GLY A 129 3.55 -1.00 9.49
N VAL A 130 2.61 -1.94 9.33
CA VAL A 130 2.15 -2.80 10.42
C VAL A 130 3.25 -3.72 10.91
N LEU A 131 3.99 -4.37 9.99
CA LEU A 131 5.15 -5.20 10.32
C LEU A 131 6.17 -4.46 11.19
N LYS A 132 6.56 -3.26 10.76
CA LYS A 132 7.53 -2.42 11.48
C LYS A 132 6.98 -2.01 12.86
N ALA A 133 5.71 -1.64 12.97
CA ALA A 133 5.11 -1.27 14.26
C ALA A 133 5.07 -2.44 15.25
N LEU A 134 4.71 -3.63 14.79
CA LEU A 134 4.74 -4.87 15.60
C LEU A 134 6.18 -5.22 15.99
N ARG A 135 7.14 -5.09 15.07
CA ARG A 135 8.57 -5.29 15.35
C ARG A 135 9.08 -4.36 16.44
N TYR A 136 8.76 -3.07 16.36
CA TYR A 136 9.15 -2.10 17.38
C TYR A 136 8.53 -2.40 18.74
N ALA A 137 7.25 -2.78 18.78
CA ALA A 137 6.61 -3.17 20.04
C ALA A 137 7.27 -4.42 20.65
N LEU A 138 7.63 -5.42 19.83
CA LEU A 138 8.37 -6.60 20.27
C LEU A 138 9.76 -6.23 20.83
N GLN A 139 10.49 -5.34 20.15
CA GLN A 139 11.79 -4.83 20.58
C GLN A 139 11.71 -4.04 21.89
N ASP A 140 10.61 -3.31 22.12
CA ASP A 140 10.32 -2.61 23.38
C ASP A 140 9.86 -3.59 24.50
N GLY A 141 9.89 -4.91 24.26
CA GLY A 141 9.54 -5.94 25.24
C GLY A 141 8.04 -6.13 25.47
N LYS A 142 7.18 -5.63 24.57
CA LYS A 142 5.73 -5.83 24.68
C LYS A 142 5.36 -7.28 24.36
N LYS A 143 4.42 -7.83 25.13
CA LYS A 143 3.84 -9.16 24.91
C LYS A 143 2.44 -9.02 24.30
N PHE A 144 2.23 -9.54 23.11
CA PHE A 144 0.97 -9.47 22.37
C PHE A 144 0.84 -10.66 21.40
N GLU A 145 -0.35 -10.88 20.88
CA GLU A 145 -0.63 -11.86 19.83
C GLU A 145 -1.35 -11.19 18.65
N VAL A 146 -1.20 -11.77 17.45
CA VAL A 146 -1.72 -11.20 16.21
C VAL A 146 -2.66 -12.17 15.50
N PHE A 147 -3.80 -11.66 15.09
CA PHE A 147 -4.80 -12.35 14.28
C PHE A 147 -4.79 -11.73 12.88
N VAL A 148 -4.49 -12.53 11.87
CA VAL A 148 -4.33 -12.06 10.49
C VAL A 148 -5.46 -12.62 9.63
N LEU A 149 -6.21 -11.72 8.98
CA LEU A 149 -7.18 -12.13 7.97
C LEU A 149 -6.46 -12.59 6.69
N GLU A 150 -6.86 -13.72 6.12
CA GLU A 150 -6.18 -14.34 4.97
C GLU A 150 -6.10 -13.42 3.74
N SER A 151 -7.09 -12.54 3.52
CA SER A 151 -7.15 -11.50 2.49
C SER A 151 -7.36 -12.01 1.07
N ARG A 152 -8.51 -12.63 0.82
CA ARG A 152 -8.94 -12.92 -0.56
C ARG A 152 -9.03 -11.61 -1.38
N PRO A 153 -8.77 -11.66 -2.71
CA PRO A 153 -8.42 -12.84 -3.51
C PRO A 153 -6.94 -13.27 -3.44
N GLY A 154 -6.05 -12.42 -2.92
CA GLY A 154 -4.58 -12.58 -3.05
C GLY A 154 -3.94 -13.40 -1.92
N CYS A 155 -4.68 -13.67 -0.85
CA CYS A 155 -4.22 -14.45 0.29
C CYS A 155 -2.96 -13.88 0.96
N GLU A 156 -2.77 -12.55 0.90
CA GLU A 156 -1.57 -11.87 1.39
C GLU A 156 -1.33 -12.03 2.89
N GLY A 157 -2.41 -12.23 3.65
CA GLY A 157 -2.31 -12.45 5.09
C GLY A 157 -1.54 -13.72 5.46
N ILE A 158 -1.53 -14.74 4.59
CA ILE A 158 -0.82 -16.00 4.85
C ILE A 158 0.69 -15.77 4.94
N GLU A 159 1.27 -15.05 3.98
CA GLU A 159 2.71 -14.74 4.01
C GLU A 159 3.02 -13.78 5.16
N PHE A 160 2.11 -12.85 5.47
CA PHE A 160 2.29 -11.96 6.61
C PHE A 160 2.34 -12.73 7.93
N ALA A 161 1.44 -13.69 8.13
CA ALA A 161 1.44 -14.50 9.34
C ALA A 161 2.69 -15.38 9.48
N LYS A 162 3.20 -15.89 8.35
CA LYS A 162 4.47 -16.62 8.32
C LYS A 162 5.64 -15.75 8.79
N GLU A 163 5.73 -14.51 8.28
CA GLU A 163 6.79 -13.58 8.69
C GLU A 163 6.67 -13.19 10.18
N LEU A 164 5.46 -12.93 10.68
CA LEU A 164 5.23 -12.65 12.10
C LEU A 164 5.63 -13.84 12.99
N SER A 165 5.29 -15.06 12.57
CA SER A 165 5.68 -16.27 13.29
C SER A 165 7.20 -16.46 13.33
N GLN A 166 7.92 -16.14 12.24
CA GLN A 166 9.38 -16.19 12.19
C GLN A 166 10.04 -15.16 13.12
N MET A 167 9.36 -14.05 13.39
CA MET A 167 9.76 -13.05 14.39
C MET A 167 9.46 -13.47 15.84
N GLY A 168 8.82 -14.62 16.06
CA GLY A 168 8.44 -15.11 17.39
C GLY A 168 7.16 -14.49 17.96
N ILE A 169 6.33 -13.86 17.12
CA ILE A 169 5.03 -13.31 17.53
C ILE A 169 3.96 -14.42 17.44
N PRO A 170 3.23 -14.73 18.53
CA PRO A 170 2.10 -15.64 18.47
C PRO A 170 1.07 -15.16 17.44
N THR A 171 0.82 -15.96 16.41
CA THR A 171 0.05 -15.53 15.24
C THR A 171 -1.01 -16.56 14.87
N THR A 172 -2.23 -16.11 14.61
CA THR A 172 -3.37 -16.94 14.17
C THR A 172 -3.90 -16.42 12.83
N ILE A 173 -4.04 -17.30 11.84
CA ILE A 173 -4.73 -16.99 10.58
C ILE A 173 -6.24 -17.20 10.75
N ILE A 174 -7.02 -16.27 10.21
CA ILE A 174 -8.49 -16.31 10.20
C ILE A 174 -8.98 -16.07 8.76
N VAL A 175 -10.01 -16.80 8.35
CA VAL A 175 -10.71 -16.52 7.08
C VAL A 175 -11.44 -15.17 7.15
N ASP A 176 -11.48 -14.41 6.06
CA ASP A 176 -11.99 -13.03 6.08
C ASP A 176 -13.42 -12.92 6.65
N SER A 177 -14.29 -13.89 6.34
CA SER A 177 -15.68 -13.95 6.81
C SER A 177 -15.82 -14.19 8.32
N ALA A 178 -14.78 -14.66 8.99
CA ALA A 178 -14.78 -14.90 10.44
C ALA A 178 -14.25 -13.70 11.25
N ALA A 179 -13.90 -12.57 10.60
CA ALA A 179 -13.41 -11.37 11.27
C ALA A 179 -14.33 -10.94 12.43
N ARG A 180 -15.64 -10.83 12.18
CA ARG A 180 -16.61 -10.45 13.21
C ARG A 180 -16.74 -11.49 14.33
N PHE A 181 -16.63 -12.78 14.03
CA PHE A 181 -16.71 -13.86 15.04
C PHE A 181 -15.58 -13.74 16.08
N TYR A 182 -14.37 -13.43 15.62
CA TYR A 182 -13.21 -13.25 16.49
C TYR A 182 -13.13 -11.86 17.12
N MET A 183 -13.76 -10.84 16.52
CA MET A 183 -13.64 -9.44 16.96
C MET A 183 -13.93 -9.23 18.45
N LYS A 184 -14.85 -10.01 19.05
CA LYS A 184 -15.15 -9.98 20.50
C LYS A 184 -13.94 -10.24 21.41
N ASN A 185 -12.91 -10.89 20.88
CA ASN A 185 -11.68 -11.22 21.59
C ASN A 185 -10.54 -10.26 21.23
N ILE A 186 -10.74 -9.34 20.28
CA ILE A 186 -9.73 -8.43 19.79
C ILE A 186 -9.73 -7.17 20.63
N THR A 187 -8.53 -6.63 20.88
CA THR A 187 -8.33 -5.41 21.67
C THR A 187 -8.08 -4.20 20.79
N ARG A 188 -7.42 -4.39 19.64
CA ARG A 188 -7.08 -3.33 18.67
C ARG A 188 -7.03 -3.90 17.26
N VAL A 189 -7.34 -3.06 16.29
CA VAL A 189 -7.10 -3.32 14.88
C VAL A 189 -5.95 -2.44 14.42
N LEU A 190 -4.95 -3.02 13.74
CA LEU A 190 -3.90 -2.29 13.03
C LEU A 190 -4.01 -2.59 11.54
N ILE A 191 -4.02 -1.56 10.71
CA ILE A 191 -4.06 -1.70 9.25
C ILE A 191 -3.07 -0.75 8.57
N GLY A 192 -2.69 -1.08 7.34
CA GLY A 192 -2.01 -0.14 6.44
C GLY A 192 -3.00 0.71 5.66
N ALA A 193 -2.46 1.53 4.76
CA ALA A 193 -3.21 2.21 3.72
C ALA A 193 -2.46 2.16 2.38
N GLU A 194 -3.19 2.06 1.28
CA GLU A 194 -2.70 2.37 -0.07
C GLU A 194 -2.87 3.87 -0.36
N ALA A 195 -3.96 4.47 0.11
CA ALA A 195 -4.21 5.90 0.07
C ALA A 195 -5.09 6.36 1.25
N VAL A 196 -4.98 7.65 1.60
CA VAL A 196 -5.87 8.33 2.55
C VAL A 196 -6.50 9.52 1.82
N ALA A 197 -7.83 9.57 1.77
CA ALA A 197 -8.57 10.67 1.16
C ALA A 197 -8.62 11.90 2.07
N ALA A 198 -8.94 13.06 1.51
CA ALA A 198 -8.99 14.35 2.21
C ALA A 198 -10.02 14.38 3.35
N ASN A 199 -11.10 13.60 3.24
CA ASN A 199 -12.11 13.44 4.29
C ASN A 199 -11.72 12.41 5.36
N GLY A 200 -10.52 11.82 5.29
CA GLY A 200 -10.03 10.79 6.19
C GLY A 200 -10.41 9.35 5.80
N ALA A 201 -11.15 9.15 4.70
CA ALA A 201 -11.45 7.80 4.22
C ALA A 201 -10.16 7.07 3.83
N VAL A 202 -10.07 5.78 4.15
CA VAL A 202 -8.86 4.98 3.93
C VAL A 202 -9.09 3.98 2.83
N VAL A 203 -8.23 4.00 1.81
CA VAL A 203 -8.18 2.97 0.78
C VAL A 203 -7.14 1.94 1.18
N ASN A 204 -7.58 0.69 1.38
CA ASN A 204 -6.70 -0.42 1.73
C ASN A 204 -7.25 -1.73 1.13
N LYS A 205 -6.58 -2.87 1.38
CA LYS A 205 -7.00 -4.19 0.88
C LYS A 205 -8.51 -4.41 1.05
N VAL A 206 -9.16 -4.95 0.02
CA VAL A 206 -10.58 -5.34 0.07
C VAL A 206 -10.88 -6.15 1.34
N GLY A 207 -11.98 -5.82 2.02
CA GLY A 207 -12.33 -6.39 3.31
C GLY A 207 -11.90 -5.53 4.50
N THR A 208 -11.10 -4.47 4.27
CA THR A 208 -10.74 -3.52 5.34
C THR A 208 -11.98 -2.81 5.86
N SER A 209 -12.90 -2.42 4.98
CA SER A 209 -14.14 -1.74 5.39
C SER A 209 -15.04 -2.64 6.24
N ILE A 210 -15.09 -3.95 5.94
CA ILE A 210 -15.82 -4.95 6.73
C ILE A 210 -15.14 -5.17 8.09
N LEU A 211 -13.81 -5.26 8.11
CA LEU A 211 -13.03 -5.37 9.34
C LEU A 211 -13.28 -4.16 10.26
N ALA A 212 -13.21 -2.94 9.70
CA ALA A 212 -13.43 -1.69 10.43
C ALA A 212 -14.87 -1.56 10.92
N LEU A 213 -15.87 -1.96 10.12
CA LEU A 213 -17.27 -2.03 10.54
C LEU A 213 -17.46 -2.96 11.74
N ALA A 214 -16.89 -4.17 11.67
CA ALA A 214 -16.96 -5.14 12.76
C ALA A 214 -16.26 -4.63 14.02
N ALA A 215 -15.11 -3.96 13.87
CA ALA A 215 -14.38 -3.35 14.97
C ALA A 215 -15.19 -2.24 15.63
N ASN A 216 -15.79 -1.36 14.84
CA ASN A 216 -16.65 -0.28 15.32
C ASN A 216 -17.85 -0.81 16.11
N GLU A 217 -18.57 -1.82 15.60
CA GLU A 217 -19.69 -2.44 16.33
C GLU A 217 -19.23 -3.10 17.64
N ALA A 218 -18.06 -3.72 17.65
CA ALA A 218 -17.47 -4.32 18.86
C ALA A 218 -16.79 -3.31 19.79
N ARG A 219 -16.75 -2.02 19.43
CA ARG A 219 -16.02 -0.93 20.13
C ARG A 219 -14.51 -1.20 20.25
N VAL A 220 -13.93 -1.84 19.25
CA VAL A 220 -12.49 -2.06 19.09
C VAL A 220 -11.93 -0.95 18.21
N ARG A 221 -10.86 -0.30 18.69
CA ARG A 221 -10.26 0.82 17.97
C ARG A 221 -9.44 0.37 16.75
N VAL A 222 -9.58 1.09 15.65
CA VAL A 222 -8.88 0.89 14.38
C VAL A 222 -7.79 1.96 14.21
N PHE A 223 -6.54 1.53 14.14
CA PHE A 223 -5.39 2.39 13.87
C PHE A 223 -4.82 2.10 12.48
N VAL A 224 -4.64 3.16 11.71
CA VAL A 224 -4.07 3.10 10.37
C VAL A 224 -2.62 3.58 10.44
N ILE A 225 -1.70 2.88 9.77
CA ILE A 225 -0.30 3.27 9.67
C ILE A 225 -0.04 3.69 8.22
N ALA A 226 0.21 4.98 8.02
CA ALA A 226 0.42 5.57 6.71
C ALA A 226 1.36 6.77 6.82
N SER A 227 2.32 6.89 5.92
CA SER A 227 3.10 8.13 5.80
C SER A 227 2.27 9.25 5.17
N THR A 228 2.63 10.51 5.42
CA THR A 228 1.90 11.67 4.86
C THR A 228 1.84 11.66 3.32
N GLN A 229 2.84 11.07 2.67
CA GLN A 229 2.89 10.89 1.21
C GLN A 229 1.81 9.95 0.66
N LYS A 230 1.03 9.26 1.51
CA LYS A 230 -0.13 8.46 1.08
C LYS A 230 -1.44 9.23 1.05
N PHE A 231 -1.44 10.51 1.40
CA PHE A 231 -2.63 11.35 1.29
C PHE A 231 -2.87 11.73 -0.18
N SER A 232 -4.05 11.46 -0.69
CA SER A 232 -4.43 11.77 -2.08
C SER A 232 -5.00 13.19 -2.16
N PHE A 233 -4.23 14.10 -2.75
CA PHE A 233 -4.61 15.50 -2.93
C PHE A 233 -5.79 15.66 -3.89
N GLU A 234 -5.91 14.77 -4.88
CA GLU A 234 -6.97 14.73 -5.89
C GLU A 234 -8.36 14.72 -5.24
N THR A 235 -8.51 13.98 -4.13
CA THR A 235 -9.77 13.84 -3.41
C THR A 235 -10.30 15.15 -2.80
N ILE A 236 -9.46 16.19 -2.66
CA ILE A 236 -9.90 17.54 -2.24
C ILE A 236 -10.87 18.13 -3.27
N HIS A 237 -10.67 17.82 -4.55
CA HIS A 237 -11.51 18.29 -5.66
C HIS A 237 -12.72 17.37 -5.90
N GLY A 238 -12.95 16.37 -5.04
CA GLY A 238 -14.01 15.38 -5.21
C GLY A 238 -13.68 14.27 -6.21
N GLU A 239 -12.42 14.16 -6.66
CA GLU A 239 -11.99 13.05 -7.52
C GLU A 239 -12.00 11.73 -6.74
N LEU A 240 -12.56 10.68 -7.35
CA LEU A 240 -12.61 9.35 -6.77
C LEU A 240 -11.31 8.60 -7.06
N ILE A 241 -10.81 7.87 -6.05
CA ILE A 241 -9.69 6.95 -6.22
C ILE A 241 -10.21 5.71 -6.96
N GLU A 242 -9.67 5.47 -8.16
CA GLU A 242 -10.02 4.31 -8.97
C GLU A 242 -9.54 3.01 -8.32
N ILE A 243 -10.43 2.02 -8.19
CA ILE A 243 -10.12 0.73 -7.55
C ILE A 243 -9.83 -0.33 -8.63
N PRO A 244 -8.60 -0.88 -8.71
CA PRO A 244 -8.28 -1.91 -9.68
C PRO A 244 -8.95 -3.24 -9.33
N THR A 245 -9.23 -4.00 -10.37
CA THR A 245 -9.81 -5.34 -10.28
C THR A 245 -8.87 -6.37 -10.86
N LEU A 246 -8.85 -7.57 -10.29
CA LEU A 246 -8.19 -8.73 -10.90
C LEU A 246 -9.03 -9.36 -12.00
N ASP A 247 -8.38 -10.16 -12.83
CA ASP A 247 -9.04 -11.04 -13.79
C ASP A 247 -10.06 -11.93 -13.05
N PRO A 248 -11.35 -11.93 -13.43
CA PRO A 248 -12.38 -12.81 -12.88
C PRO A 248 -11.95 -14.29 -12.75
N LYS A 249 -11.08 -14.76 -13.64
CA LYS A 249 -10.52 -16.13 -13.62
C LYS A 249 -9.72 -16.45 -12.36
N THR A 250 -9.30 -15.46 -11.57
CA THR A 250 -8.61 -15.71 -10.29
C THR A 250 -9.52 -16.35 -9.23
N ILE A 251 -10.84 -16.17 -9.37
CA ILE A 251 -11.82 -16.76 -8.45
C ILE A 251 -12.89 -17.61 -9.15
N LEU A 252 -13.05 -17.49 -10.47
CA LEU A 252 -13.96 -18.33 -11.25
C LEU A 252 -13.27 -19.60 -11.75
N PRO A 253 -13.75 -20.79 -11.34
CA PRO A 253 -13.38 -22.05 -11.97
C PRO A 253 -13.62 -22.00 -13.48
N ILE A 254 -12.83 -22.76 -14.25
CA ILE A 254 -12.88 -22.70 -15.71
C ILE A 254 -14.21 -23.18 -16.28
N GLU A 255 -14.88 -24.06 -15.56
CA GLU A 255 -16.20 -24.62 -15.87
C GLU A 255 -17.30 -23.54 -15.87
N LEU A 256 -17.14 -22.49 -15.05
CA LEU A 256 -18.09 -21.39 -14.95
C LEU A 256 -17.81 -20.28 -15.97
N GLN A 257 -16.65 -20.27 -16.64
CA GLN A 257 -16.26 -19.21 -17.58
C GLN A 257 -17.10 -19.22 -18.87
N ASN A 258 -17.63 -20.39 -19.25
CA ASN A 258 -18.49 -20.56 -20.44
C ASN A 258 -19.99 -20.39 -20.12
N LEU A 259 -20.34 -20.09 -18.87
CA LEU A 259 -21.70 -19.83 -18.44
C LEU A 259 -21.93 -18.31 -18.31
N HIS A 260 -23.18 -17.89 -18.10
CA HIS A 260 -23.53 -16.48 -17.85
C HIS A 260 -23.15 -16.00 -16.43
N VAL A 261 -22.05 -16.51 -15.88
CA VAL A 261 -21.53 -16.12 -14.55
C VAL A 261 -20.43 -15.08 -14.73
N LYS A 262 -20.57 -13.93 -14.07
CA LYS A 262 -19.55 -12.88 -14.03
C LYS A 262 -19.01 -12.78 -12.61
N ALA A 263 -17.70 -12.57 -12.48
CA ALA A 263 -17.08 -12.22 -11.21
C ALA A 263 -16.48 -10.83 -11.29
N PHE A 264 -16.54 -10.14 -10.15
CA PHE A 264 -15.91 -8.85 -9.95
C PHE A 264 -14.97 -9.00 -8.75
N VAL A 265 -13.70 -8.68 -8.96
CA VAL A 265 -12.63 -9.04 -8.02
C VAL A 265 -11.84 -7.77 -7.66
N PRO A 266 -12.39 -6.87 -6.83
CA PRO A 266 -11.69 -5.66 -6.43
C PRO A 266 -10.47 -6.01 -5.55
N LEU A 267 -9.38 -5.28 -5.70
CA LEU A 267 -8.18 -5.46 -4.87
C LEU A 267 -8.23 -4.65 -3.59
N PHE A 268 -8.89 -3.51 -3.62
CA PHE A 268 -8.98 -2.55 -2.53
C PHE A 268 -10.44 -2.20 -2.25
N ASP A 269 -10.71 -1.63 -1.09
CA ASP A 269 -11.98 -0.98 -0.79
C ASP A 269 -11.74 0.34 -0.07
N VAL A 270 -12.81 1.14 0.04
CA VAL A 270 -12.79 2.43 0.73
C VAL A 270 -13.45 2.23 2.09
N THR A 271 -12.68 2.49 3.16
CA THR A 271 -13.15 2.44 4.54
C THR A 271 -13.60 3.85 4.97
N PRO A 272 -14.86 4.02 5.41
CA PRO A 272 -15.37 5.29 5.88
C PRO A 272 -14.55 5.86 7.06
N PRO A 273 -14.32 7.19 7.12
CA PRO A 273 -13.53 7.80 8.17
C PRO A 273 -14.11 7.60 9.56
N GLU A 274 -15.43 7.40 9.68
CA GLU A 274 -16.13 7.19 10.96
C GLU A 274 -15.71 5.87 11.64
N TYR A 275 -15.13 4.93 10.89
CA TYR A 275 -14.61 3.67 11.44
C TYR A 275 -13.11 3.71 11.76
N ILE A 276 -12.45 4.85 11.57
CA ILE A 276 -11.02 5.03 11.80
C ILE A 276 -10.80 5.90 13.03
N ASP A 277 -10.21 5.33 14.10
CA ASP A 277 -9.95 6.07 15.33
C ASP A 277 -8.71 6.97 15.25
N ALA A 278 -7.69 6.54 14.52
CA ALA A 278 -6.47 7.32 14.33
C ALA A 278 -5.65 6.85 13.11
N ILE A 279 -4.99 7.82 12.47
CA ILE A 279 -3.97 7.59 11.45
C ILE A 279 -2.63 8.01 12.03
N ALA A 280 -1.71 7.06 12.19
CA ALA A 280 -0.34 7.32 12.61
C ALA A 280 0.52 7.65 11.39
N THR A 281 0.97 8.90 11.34
CA THR A 281 1.97 9.43 10.40
C THR A 281 3.28 9.70 11.13
N GLU A 282 4.34 10.00 10.38
CA GLU A 282 5.55 10.67 10.90
C GLU A 282 5.26 12.06 11.46
#